data_AF-A0A6A5S2I1-F1
#
_entry.id   AF-A0A6A5S2I1-F1
#
_cell.length_a   1.000
_cell.length_b   1.000
_cell.length_c   1.000
_cell.angle_alpha   90.00
_cell.angle_beta   90.00
_cell.angle_gamma   90.00
#
_symmetry.space_group_name_H-M   'P 1'
#
loop_
_entity.id
_entity.type
_entity.pdbx_description
1 polymer ?
#
loop_
_entity_poly.entity_id
_entity_poly.type
_entity_poly.pdbx_seq_one_letter_code
_entity_poly.pdbx_strand_id
1 'polypeptide(L)' 'WVTQFLHCHHKTLTYKWASAIDASRHNADDSKKCLYYFNLLQSKTNKYSIKPRHTYNIDKKGLAIRLVNRSKRVFSKAT' A
#
# COMPACT_ATOMS: atom_id res chain seq x y z
N TRP A 1 12.73 2.64 -13.12
CA TRP A 1 11.33 2.86 -13.51
C TRP A 1 10.66 4.05 -12.83
N VAL A 2 10.23 4.02 -11.55
CA VAL A 2 9.47 5.13 -10.91
C VAL A 2 10.19 6.49 -10.99
N THR A 3 11.51 6.50 -10.75
CA THR A 3 12.31 7.73 -10.83
C THR A 3 12.36 8.28 -12.26
N GLN A 4 12.48 7.40 -13.27
CA GLN A 4 12.49 7.81 -14.68
C GLN A 4 11.11 8.32 -15.12
N PHE A 5 10.03 7.68 -14.68
CA PHE A 5 8.66 8.13 -14.94
C PHE A 5 8.42 9.54 -14.39
N LEU A 6 8.84 9.80 -13.15
CA LEU A 6 8.74 11.13 -12.53
C LEU A 6 9.58 12.18 -13.25
N HIS A 7 10.74 11.79 -13.80
CA HIS A 7 11.58 12.68 -14.58
C HIS A 7 10.90 13.08 -15.90
N CYS A 8 10.32 12.12 -16.63
CA CYS A 8 9.61 12.36 -17.88
C CYS A 8 8.37 13.26 -17.68
N HIS A 9 7.69 13.16 -16.53
CA HIS A 9 6.47 13.89 -16.23
C HIS A 9 6.66 15.00 -15.17
N HIS A 10 7.88 15.52 -14.99
CA HIS A 10 8.20 16.46 -13.92
C HIS A 10 7.41 17.78 -13.98
N LYS A 11 6.88 18.15 -15.15
CA LYS A 11 6.06 19.37 -15.31
C LYS A 11 4.70 19.25 -14.64
N THR A 12 4.12 18.05 -14.64
CA THR A 12 2.75 17.81 -14.14
C THR A 12 2.72 17.05 -12.83
N LEU A 13 3.76 16.27 -12.52
CA LEU A 13 3.81 15.41 -11.36
C LEU A 13 4.89 15.85 -10.36
N THR A 14 4.60 15.65 -9.09
CA THR A 14 5.53 15.77 -7.98
C THR A 14 5.48 14.50 -7.11
N TYR A 15 6.48 14.27 -6.28
CA TYR A 15 6.47 13.16 -5.34
C TYR A 15 6.80 13.62 -3.93
N LYS A 16 6.24 12.92 -2.95
CA LYS A 16 6.63 13.03 -1.54
C LYS A 16 6.98 11.66 -1.02
N TRP A 17 8.02 11.60 -0.20
CA TRP A 17 8.32 10.40 0.57
C TRP A 17 7.29 10.29 1.70
N ALA A 18 6.58 9.17 1.76
CA ALA A 18 5.85 8.84 2.97
C ALA A 18 6.86 8.47 4.05
N SER A 19 6.72 9.05 5.24
CA SER A 19 7.48 8.65 6.41
C SER A 19 7.34 7.13 6.63
N ALA A 20 8.40 6.51 7.14
CA ALA A 20 8.31 5.11 7.57
C ALA A 20 7.18 5.03 8.60
N ILE A 21 6.42 3.94 8.56
CA ILE A 21 5.20 3.74 9.37
C ILE A 21 5.47 3.75 10.89
N ASP A 22 6.63 4.13 11.38
CA ASP A 22 7.01 4.11 12.80
C ASP A 22 6.00 4.79 13.74
N ALA A 23 5.50 5.99 13.39
CA ALA A 23 4.42 6.64 14.16
C ALA A 23 3.06 5.92 14.03
N SER A 24 2.84 5.20 12.93
CA SER A 24 1.68 4.33 12.72
C SER A 24 1.84 2.95 13.35
N ARG A 25 3.06 2.47 13.67
CA ARG A 25 3.32 1.15 14.29
C ARG A 25 2.74 1.05 15.68
N HIS A 26 2.93 2.07 16.51
CA HIS A 26 2.29 2.13 17.83
C HIS A 26 0.76 2.03 17.74
N ASN A 27 0.21 2.44 16.60
CA ASN A 27 -1.22 2.38 16.29
C ASN A 27 -1.62 1.17 15.41
N ALA A 28 -0.68 0.34 14.93
CA ALA A 28 -0.89 -0.76 13.98
C ALA A 28 -0.63 -2.15 14.61
N ASP A 29 -0.04 -2.18 15.81
CA ASP A 29 -0.22 -3.31 16.75
C ASP A 29 -1.68 -3.42 17.23
N ASP A 30 -2.56 -2.51 16.81
CA ASP A 30 -4.00 -2.64 16.94
C ASP A 30 -4.52 -3.80 16.06
N SER A 31 -4.66 -4.95 16.71
CA SER A 31 -5.28 -6.17 16.18
C SER A 31 -6.57 -5.92 15.37
N LYS A 32 -7.34 -4.87 15.70
CA LYS A 32 -8.58 -4.50 15.03
C LYS A 32 -8.35 -4.09 13.57
N LYS A 33 -7.26 -3.40 13.25
CA LYS A 33 -6.94 -2.98 11.87
C LYS A 33 -6.54 -4.16 11.01
N CYS A 34 -5.80 -5.10 11.58
CA CYS A 34 -5.43 -6.34 10.91
C CYS A 34 -6.68 -7.18 10.61
N LEU A 35 -7.57 -7.32 11.59
CA LEU A 35 -8.87 -8.00 11.41
C LEU A 35 -9.72 -7.31 10.34
N TYR A 36 -9.81 -5.98 10.37
CA TYR A 36 -10.54 -5.20 9.38
C TYR A 36 -9.99 -5.43 7.95
N TYR A 37 -8.67 -5.45 7.77
CA TYR A 37 -8.04 -5.76 6.48
C TYR A 37 -8.46 -7.13 5.96
N PHE A 38 -8.43 -8.17 6.79
CA PHE A 38 -8.84 -9.52 6.39
C PHE A 38 -10.33 -9.61 6.06
N ASN A 39 -11.20 -8.96 6.85
CA ASN A 39 -12.64 -8.90 6.59
C ASN A 39 -12.92 -8.22 5.23
N LEU A 40 -12.25 -7.11 4.96
CA LEU A 40 -12.37 -6.40 3.68
C LEU A 40 -11.86 -7.25 2.52
N LEU A 41 -10.73 -7.94 2.69
CA LEU A 41 -10.16 -8.84 1.70
C LEU A 41 -11.12 -9.98 1.37
N GLN A 42 -11.74 -10.59 2.38
CA GLN A 42 -12.73 -11.65 2.20
C GLN A 42 -13.97 -11.13 1.46
N SER A 43 -14.50 -9.95 1.85
CA SER A 43 -15.62 -9.30 1.16
C SER A 43 -15.34 -9.09 -0.33
N LYS A 44 -14.15 -8.58 -0.69
CA LYS A 44 -13.76 -8.33 -2.09
C LYS A 44 -13.53 -9.63 -2.86
N THR A 45 -12.92 -10.63 -2.22
CA THR A 45 -12.70 -11.97 -2.81
C THR A 45 -14.03 -12.60 -3.21
N ASN A 46 -15.02 -12.53 -2.32
CA ASN A 46 -16.37 -13.02 -2.59
C ASN A 46 -17.06 -12.19 -3.70
N LYS A 47 -17.02 -10.85 -3.60
CA LYS A 47 -17.64 -9.95 -4.58
C LYS A 47 -17.17 -10.21 -6.01
N TYR A 48 -15.89 -10.49 -6.20
CA TYR A 48 -15.29 -10.67 -7.52
C TYR A 48 -15.03 -12.15 -7.88
N SER A 49 -15.50 -13.10 -7.06
CA SER A 49 -15.29 -14.54 -7.27
C SER A 49 -13.82 -14.90 -7.55
N ILE A 50 -12.90 -14.28 -6.82
CA ILE A 50 -11.47 -14.47 -7.00
C ILE A 50 -11.11 -15.88 -6.56
N LYS A 51 -10.66 -16.72 -7.51
CA LYS A 51 -10.23 -18.09 -7.21
C LYS A 51 -8.89 -18.07 -6.48
N PRO A 52 -8.62 -19.01 -5.55
CA PRO A 52 -7.36 -19.08 -4.81
C PRO A 52 -6.10 -19.05 -5.71
N ARG A 53 -6.16 -19.68 -6.89
CA ARG A 53 -5.07 -19.67 -7.89
C ARG A 53 -4.75 -18.30 -8.50
N HIS A 54 -5.64 -17.32 -8.35
CA HIS A 54 -5.48 -15.94 -8.80
C HIS A 54 -5.08 -15.01 -7.65
N THR A 55 -4.89 -15.56 -6.44
CA THR A 55 -4.48 -14.82 -5.25
C THR A 55 -3.01 -15.12 -4.97
N TYR A 56 -2.19 -14.08 -4.90
CA TYR A 56 -0.83 -14.23 -4.38
C TYR A 56 -0.89 -14.32 -2.85
N ASN A 57 -0.26 -15.35 -2.28
CA ASN A 57 -0.15 -15.44 -0.83
C ASN A 57 0.73 -14.29 -0.34
N ILE A 58 0.14 -13.36 0.41
CA ILE A 58 0.87 -12.33 1.12
C ILE A 58 0.97 -12.83 2.56
N ASP A 59 2.14 -13.27 2.96
CA ASP A 59 2.41 -13.65 4.33
C ASP A 59 2.38 -12.42 5.26
N LYS A 60 2.13 -12.64 6.55
CA LYS A 60 2.07 -11.55 7.54
C LYS A 60 3.36 -10.73 7.57
N LYS A 61 4.53 -11.34 7.31
CA LYS A 61 5.81 -10.59 7.23
C LYS A 61 5.91 -9.80 5.94
N GLY A 62 5.52 -10.34 4.79
CA GLY A 62 5.48 -9.61 3.52
C GLY A 62 4.54 -8.40 3.52
N LEU A 63 3.38 -8.53 4.18
CA LEU A 63 2.48 -7.40 4.43
C LEU A 63 3.16 -6.35 5.33
N ALA A 64 3.78 -6.79 6.42
CA ALA A 64 4.51 -5.90 7.31
C ALA A 64 5.64 -5.17 6.55
N ILE A 65 6.46 -5.86 5.76
CA ILE A 65 7.55 -5.25 4.97
C ILE A 65 7.00 -4.19 4.00
N ARG A 66 5.89 -4.47 3.31
CA ARG A 66 5.24 -3.50 2.40
C ARG A 66 4.71 -2.27 3.13
N LEU A 67 4.17 -2.45 4.33
CA LEU A 67 3.69 -1.35 5.16
C LEU A 67 4.85 -0.55 5.77
N VAL A 68 5.90 -1.24 6.22
CA VAL A 68 7.03 -0.68 6.95
C VAL A 68 7.94 0.19 6.09
N ASN A 69 8.15 -0.22 4.83
CA ASN A 69 9.09 0.47 3.96
C ASN A 69 8.57 1.86 3.55
N ARG A 70 9.47 2.86 3.56
CA ARG A 70 9.17 4.19 2.99
C ARG A 70 8.74 4.04 1.54
N SER A 71 7.57 4.58 1.21
CA SER A 71 7.05 4.59 -0.16
C SER A 71 7.13 6.00 -0.77
N LYS A 72 7.44 6.08 -2.06
CA LYS A 72 7.25 7.31 -2.85
C LYS A 72 5.78 7.42 -3.22
N ARG A 73 5.11 8.50 -2.84
CA ARG A 73 3.75 8.82 -3.29
C ARG A 73 3.82 9.90 -4.36
N VAL A 74 3.10 9.70 -5.46
CA VAL A 74 3.08 10.59 -6.63
C VAL A 74 1.79 11.40 -6.61
N PHE A 75 1.89 12.70 -6.87
CA PHE A 75 0.78 13.65 -6.87
C PHE A 75 0.84 14.54 -8.10
N SER A 76 -0.31 15.00 -8.57
CA SER A 76 -0.37 16.10 -9.54
C SER A 76 0.05 17.40 -8.88
N LYS A 77 0.78 18.26 -9.61
CA LYS A 77 1.03 19.63 -9.19
C LYS A 77 -0.27 20.44 -9.29
N ALA A 78 -0.48 21.35 -8.36
CA ALA A 78 -1.53 22.36 -8.53
C ALA A 78 -1.13 23.25 -9.72
N THR A 79 -2.07 23.45 -10.64
CA THR A 79 -1.96 24.40 -11.76
C THR A 79 -1.83 25.82 -11.24
#